data_AF-A0A957CBV8-F1
#
_entry.id   AF-A0A957CBV8-F1
#
_cell.length_a   1.000
_cell.length_b   1.000
_cell.length_c   1.000
_cell.angle_alpha   90.00
_cell.angle_beta   90.00
_cell.angle_gamma   90.00
#
_symmetry.space_group_name_H-M   'P 1'
#
loop_
_entity.id
_entity.type
_entity.pdbx_description
1 polymer ?
#
loop_
_entity_poly.entity_id
_entity_poly.type
_entity_poly.pdbx_seq_one_letter_code
_entity_poly.pdbx_strand_id
1 'polypeptide(L)'
;RLYIFLVASGFGLLGGFVGVLIGYLLTPKFLPPWQHSKLDTSGHSISEIVAVDFFIGPDYELSKNNVILKDSDGNYYSFYEENWNLIDSNRISAIKTPDNSLPCDWHIPPPPFYFREIKDSVGIQFMHTLKSTSRCYVLYADGSLHFWSRFDNVFSGLEWAFSSLIIGLLLCGLIGGSIAIRKTHLSVSNLFNLRNL
;
A
#
# COMPACT_ATOMS: atom_id res chain seq x y z
N ARG A 1 39.90 -22.66 9.99
CA ARG A 1 39.45 -21.47 9.24
C ARG A 1 38.18 -21.76 8.45
N LEU A 2 38.12 -22.82 7.65
CA LEU A 2 36.92 -23.25 6.90
C LEU A 2 35.65 -23.43 7.77
N TYR A 3 35.77 -24.10 8.92
CA TYR A 3 34.62 -24.28 9.85
C TYR A 3 34.03 -22.96 10.36
N ILE A 4 34.86 -21.99 10.70
CA ILE A 4 34.40 -20.67 11.20
C ILE A 4 33.67 -19.91 10.09
N PHE A 5 34.17 -20.02 8.85
CA PHE A 5 33.53 -19.44 7.68
C PHE A 5 32.15 -20.07 7.41
N LEU A 6 32.06 -21.40 7.42
CA LEU A 6 30.79 -22.12 7.22
C LEU A 6 29.74 -21.78 8.30
N VAL A 7 30.16 -21.69 9.56
CA VAL A 7 29.27 -21.30 10.66
C VAL A 7 28.78 -19.86 10.48
N ALA A 8 29.67 -18.92 10.13
CA ALA A 8 29.30 -17.53 9.88
C ALA A 8 28.33 -17.38 8.68
N SER A 9 28.59 -18.10 7.58
CA SER A 9 27.70 -18.14 6.41
C SER A 9 26.34 -18.73 6.75
N GLY A 10 26.29 -19.79 7.57
CA GLY A 10 25.04 -20.40 8.02
C GLY A 10 24.17 -19.44 8.83
N PHE A 11 24.77 -18.69 9.77
CA PHE A 11 24.04 -17.66 10.52
C PHE A 11 23.59 -16.51 9.64
N GLY A 12 24.39 -16.07 8.67
CA GLY A 12 24.02 -15.03 7.72
C GLY A 12 22.81 -15.41 6.86
N LEU A 13 22.78 -16.64 6.35
CA LEU A 13 21.65 -17.16 5.57
C LEU A 13 20.38 -17.30 6.43
N LEU A 14 20.52 -17.80 7.66
CA LEU A 14 19.39 -17.94 8.59
C LEU A 14 18.83 -16.55 8.97
N GLY A 15 19.70 -15.59 9.27
CA GLY A 15 19.31 -14.21 9.58
C GLY A 15 18.64 -13.51 8.39
N GLY A 16 19.15 -13.70 7.18
CA GLY A 16 18.53 -13.20 5.95
C GLY A 16 17.13 -13.79 5.72
N PHE A 17 16.98 -15.11 5.89
CA PHE A 17 15.68 -15.78 5.76
C PHE A 17 14.67 -15.30 6.80
N VAL A 18 15.07 -15.19 8.07
CA VAL A 18 14.23 -14.63 9.13
C VAL A 18 13.84 -13.18 8.84
N GLY A 19 14.78 -12.37 8.33
CA GLY A 19 14.51 -10.99 7.91
C GLY A 19 13.46 -10.89 6.81
N VAL A 20 13.56 -11.72 5.76
CA VAL A 20 12.56 -11.78 4.69
C VAL A 20 11.21 -12.26 5.22
N LEU A 21 11.19 -13.28 6.08
CA LEU A 21 9.97 -13.81 6.67
C LEU A 21 9.26 -12.77 7.55
N ILE A 22 10.02 -12.05 8.40
CA ILE A 22 9.49 -10.95 9.22
C ILE A 22 8.97 -9.83 8.32
N GLY A 23 9.73 -9.43 7.29
CA GLY A 23 9.31 -8.44 6.31
C GLY A 23 7.98 -8.83 5.66
N TYR A 24 7.87 -10.07 5.17
CA TYR A 24 6.65 -10.61 4.58
C TYR A 24 5.47 -10.62 5.55
N LEU A 25 5.67 -11.10 6.79
CA LEU A 25 4.63 -11.16 7.82
C LEU A 25 4.18 -9.77 8.31
N LEU A 26 5.06 -8.78 8.24
CA LEU A 26 4.76 -7.40 8.64
C LEU A 26 4.27 -6.52 7.49
N THR A 27 4.48 -6.90 6.22
CA THR A 27 4.05 -6.13 5.05
C THR A 27 2.55 -5.75 5.09
N PRO A 28 1.62 -6.63 5.50
CA PRO A 28 0.20 -6.27 5.61
C PRO A 28 -0.09 -5.17 6.64
N LYS A 29 0.75 -5.04 7.68
CA LYS A 29 0.63 -4.01 8.73
C LYS A 29 1.22 -2.66 8.30
N PHE A 30 2.00 -2.64 7.21
CA PHE A 30 2.65 -1.45 6.66
C PHE A 30 2.07 -1.03 5.31
N LEU A 31 0.94 -1.61 4.89
CA LEU A 31 0.13 -0.98 3.85
C LEU A 31 -0.17 0.46 4.31
N PRO A 32 0.12 1.48 3.50
CA PRO A 32 -0.15 2.85 3.91
C PRO A 32 -1.63 2.97 4.28
N PRO A 33 -1.94 3.78 5.31
CA PRO A 33 -3.31 3.94 5.75
C PRO A 33 -4.15 4.43 4.59
N TRP A 34 -5.39 3.96 4.54
CA TRP A 34 -6.36 4.51 3.62
C TRP A 34 -6.57 5.99 3.93
N GLN A 35 -6.40 6.82 2.91
CA GLN A 35 -6.72 8.23 2.98
C GLN A 35 -8.22 8.35 2.71
N HIS A 36 -8.94 8.94 3.66
CA HIS A 36 -10.37 9.18 3.55
C HIS A 36 -10.61 10.64 3.20
N SER A 37 -11.51 10.85 2.25
CA SER A 37 -12.02 12.16 1.88
C SER A 37 -13.52 12.08 1.67
N LYS A 38 -14.20 13.19 1.94
CA LYS A 38 -15.64 13.36 1.70
C LYS A 38 -15.82 14.38 0.59
N LEU A 39 -16.67 14.05 -0.38
CA LEU A 39 -17.14 14.98 -1.38
C LEU A 39 -18.30 15.80 -0.81
N ASP A 40 -18.26 17.12 -0.98
CA ASP A 40 -19.41 17.96 -0.65
C ASP A 40 -20.47 17.83 -1.74
N THR A 41 -21.53 17.11 -1.42
CA THR A 41 -22.72 16.92 -2.26
C THR A 41 -23.86 17.88 -1.87
N SER A 42 -23.60 18.87 -1.02
CA SER A 42 -24.63 19.84 -0.63
C SER A 42 -25.19 20.56 -1.87
N GLY A 43 -26.53 20.58 -1.96
CA GLY A 43 -27.24 21.12 -3.13
C GLY A 43 -27.56 20.12 -4.24
N HIS A 44 -27.07 18.87 -4.17
CA HIS A 44 -27.36 17.84 -5.15
C HIS A 44 -27.87 16.54 -4.50
N SER A 45 -29.07 16.10 -4.88
CA SER A 45 -29.67 14.85 -4.40
C SER A 45 -29.12 13.64 -5.16
N ILE A 46 -27.88 13.23 -4.86
CA ILE A 46 -27.18 12.18 -5.61
C ILE A 46 -27.89 10.82 -5.47
N SER A 47 -28.15 10.18 -6.62
CA SER A 47 -28.82 8.90 -6.73
C SER A 47 -27.89 7.73 -7.03
N GLU A 48 -26.85 7.94 -7.85
CA GLU A 48 -26.02 6.86 -8.41
C GLU A 48 -24.62 7.37 -8.78
N ILE A 49 -23.62 6.49 -8.66
CA ILE A 49 -22.27 6.71 -9.18
C ILE A 49 -22.22 6.17 -10.61
N VAL A 50 -22.14 7.06 -11.60
CA VAL A 50 -22.17 6.67 -13.02
C VAL A 50 -20.79 6.28 -13.53
N ALA A 51 -19.78 7.07 -13.20
CA ALA A 51 -18.40 6.79 -13.58
C ALA A 51 -17.42 7.39 -12.57
N VAL A 52 -16.31 6.71 -12.35
CA VAL A 52 -15.21 7.18 -11.51
C VAL A 52 -13.90 7.05 -12.27
N ASP A 53 -12.99 8.00 -12.02
CA ASP A 53 -11.63 8.02 -12.53
C ASP A 53 -11.53 7.72 -14.03
N PHE A 54 -12.49 8.27 -14.78
CA PHE A 54 -12.55 8.18 -16.22
C PHE A 54 -11.45 9.06 -16.84
N PHE A 55 -10.84 8.55 -17.89
CA PHE A 55 -9.67 9.14 -18.54
C PHE A 55 -10.09 10.34 -19.41
N ILE A 56 -9.61 11.55 -19.08
CA ILE A 56 -9.72 12.74 -19.95
C ILE A 56 -8.29 13.15 -20.40
N GLY A 57 -7.63 12.29 -21.17
CA GLY A 57 -6.38 12.65 -21.87
C GLY A 57 -5.06 12.12 -21.26
N PRO A 58 -3.94 12.29 -22.00
CA PRO A 58 -2.65 11.63 -21.76
C PRO A 58 -1.94 12.02 -20.45
N ASP A 59 -2.28 13.17 -19.87
CA ASP A 59 -1.67 13.72 -18.65
C ASP A 59 -2.53 13.41 -17.41
N TYR A 60 -3.01 12.18 -17.28
CA TYR A 60 -3.88 11.78 -16.18
C TYR A 60 -3.10 11.77 -14.85
N GLU A 61 -3.26 12.83 -14.07
CA GLU A 61 -2.78 12.86 -12.70
C GLU A 61 -3.71 12.06 -11.80
N LEU A 62 -3.19 10.94 -11.27
CA LEU A 62 -3.78 10.15 -10.17
C LEU A 62 -3.98 10.93 -8.86
N SER A 63 -3.87 12.26 -8.88
CA SER A 63 -4.12 13.16 -7.74
C SER A 63 -5.55 13.71 -7.76
N LYS A 64 -6.19 13.78 -8.93
CA LYS A 64 -7.50 14.42 -9.09
C LYS A 64 -8.61 13.38 -9.05
N ASN A 65 -9.70 13.71 -8.36
CA ASN A 65 -10.90 12.90 -8.36
C ASN A 65 -11.75 13.34 -9.54
N ASN A 66 -12.09 12.39 -10.41
CA ASN A 66 -12.98 12.58 -11.53
C ASN A 66 -14.18 11.68 -11.33
N VAL A 67 -15.31 12.23 -10.93
CA VAL A 67 -16.51 11.43 -10.68
C VAL A 67 -17.66 11.99 -11.48
N ILE A 68 -18.45 11.12 -12.10
CA ILE A 68 -19.74 11.44 -12.70
C ILE A 68 -20.81 10.83 -11.82
N LEU A 69 -21.73 11.67 -11.41
CA LEU A 69 -22.83 11.33 -10.53
C LEU A 69 -24.15 11.64 -11.23
N LYS A 70 -25.17 10.88 -10.91
CA LYS A 70 -26.54 11.15 -11.32
C LYS A 70 -27.32 11.63 -10.11
N ASP A 71 -28.14 12.66 -10.27
CA ASP A 71 -29.06 13.10 -9.22
C ASP A 71 -30.39 12.33 -9.26
N SER A 72 -31.31 12.65 -8.35
CA SER A 72 -32.66 12.07 -8.31
C SER A 72 -33.54 12.48 -9.49
N ASP A 73 -33.22 13.60 -10.13
CA ASP A 73 -33.99 14.20 -11.22
C ASP A 73 -33.53 13.69 -12.60
N GLY A 74 -32.45 12.89 -12.63
CA GLY A 74 -31.88 12.30 -13.83
C GLY A 74 -30.82 13.16 -14.51
N ASN A 75 -30.40 14.28 -13.89
CA ASN A 75 -29.29 15.09 -14.35
C ASN A 75 -27.95 14.43 -14.00
N TYR A 76 -26.95 14.69 -14.84
CA TYR A 76 -25.60 14.17 -14.67
C TYR A 76 -24.66 15.30 -14.33
N TYR A 77 -23.81 15.08 -13.34
CA TYR A 77 -22.81 16.05 -12.93
C TYR A 77 -21.43 15.43 -12.91
N SER A 78 -20.44 16.15 -13.46
CA SER A 78 -19.03 15.86 -13.19
C SER A 78 -18.55 16.69 -12.01
N PHE A 79 -17.81 16.04 -11.13
CA PHE A 79 -16.99 16.70 -10.13
C PHE A 79 -15.52 16.56 -10.54
N TYR A 80 -14.89 17.70 -10.81
CA TYR A 80 -13.47 17.80 -11.14
C TYR A 80 -12.91 19.10 -10.57
N GLU A 81 -11.72 19.04 -9.95
CA GLU A 81 -11.05 20.21 -9.35
C GLU A 81 -11.98 21.04 -8.45
N GLU A 82 -12.75 20.36 -7.60
CA GLU A 82 -13.68 21.01 -6.65
C GLU A 82 -14.88 21.72 -7.28
N ASN A 83 -15.10 21.53 -8.57
CA ASN A 83 -16.19 22.18 -9.31
C ASN A 83 -17.21 21.17 -9.84
N TRP A 84 -18.48 21.47 -9.59
CA TRP A 84 -19.61 20.76 -10.15
C TRP A 84 -19.94 21.30 -11.54
N ASN A 85 -19.98 20.42 -12.54
CA ASN A 85 -20.36 20.79 -13.90
C ASN A 85 -21.51 19.89 -14.37
N LEU A 86 -22.58 20.50 -14.88
CA LEU A 86 -23.67 19.75 -15.50
C LEU A 86 -23.21 19.15 -16.83
N ILE A 87 -23.46 17.86 -17.03
CA ILE A 87 -23.13 17.12 -18.23
C ILE A 87 -24.40 16.81 -19.02
N ASP A 88 -24.35 17.02 -20.33
CA ASP A 88 -25.41 16.52 -21.22
C ASP A 88 -25.46 14.99 -21.19
N SER A 89 -26.64 14.45 -20.87
CA SER A 89 -26.96 13.02 -20.89
C SER A 89 -26.49 12.28 -22.16
N ASN A 90 -26.50 12.94 -23.33
CA ASN A 90 -26.06 12.35 -24.59
C ASN A 90 -24.56 11.99 -24.58
N ARG A 91 -23.75 12.71 -23.80
CA ARG A 91 -22.30 12.50 -23.67
C ARG A 91 -21.94 11.38 -22.72
N ILE A 92 -22.87 10.96 -21.85
CA ILE A 92 -22.63 9.92 -20.84
C ILE A 92 -22.38 8.56 -21.48
N SER A 93 -23.04 8.25 -22.60
CA SER A 93 -22.89 6.97 -23.31
C SER A 93 -21.45 6.69 -23.79
N ALA A 94 -20.66 7.75 -24.01
CA ALA A 94 -19.25 7.65 -24.38
C ALA A 94 -18.31 7.47 -23.18
N ILE A 95 -18.80 7.72 -21.97
CA ILE A 95 -18.01 7.65 -20.75
C ILE A 95 -18.28 6.30 -20.10
N LYS A 96 -17.26 5.44 -20.11
CA LYS A 96 -17.32 4.14 -19.45
C LYS A 96 -16.37 4.14 -18.27
N THR A 97 -16.85 3.65 -17.14
CA THR A 97 -15.97 3.21 -16.06
C THR A 97 -15.01 2.16 -16.63
N PRO A 98 -13.72 2.24 -16.32
CA PRO A 98 -12.76 1.25 -16.74
C PRO A 98 -13.21 -0.20 -16.39
N ASP A 99 -12.92 -1.16 -17.28
CA ASP A 99 -13.34 -2.57 -17.15
C ASP A 99 -12.75 -3.29 -15.91
N ASN A 100 -11.83 -2.64 -15.19
CA ASN A 100 -11.26 -3.10 -13.92
C ASN A 100 -12.04 -2.59 -12.69
N SER A 101 -13.28 -2.12 -12.88
CA SER A 101 -14.16 -1.80 -11.76
C SER A 101 -14.49 -3.07 -10.97
N LEU A 102 -14.29 -2.99 -9.66
CA LEU A 102 -14.59 -4.06 -8.71
C LEU A 102 -15.45 -3.46 -7.61
N PRO A 103 -16.38 -4.22 -7.00
CA PRO A 103 -17.03 -3.75 -5.79
C PRO A 103 -15.97 -3.42 -4.72
N CYS A 104 -16.18 -2.33 -3.98
CA CYS A 104 -15.27 -1.90 -2.91
C CYS A 104 -15.00 -3.01 -1.87
N ASP A 105 -15.90 -3.97 -1.76
CA ASP A 105 -15.82 -5.13 -0.87
C ASP A 105 -14.65 -6.08 -1.17
N TRP A 106 -14.04 -6.02 -2.37
CA TRP A 106 -13.00 -6.96 -2.78
C TRP A 106 -11.67 -6.79 -2.01
N HIS A 107 -11.35 -5.60 -1.49
CA HIS A 107 -9.99 -5.29 -0.95
C HIS A 107 -9.92 -4.52 0.39
N ILE A 108 -11.05 -4.28 1.06
CA ILE A 108 -11.24 -3.73 2.43
C ILE A 108 -10.27 -2.61 2.90
N PRO A 109 -10.80 -1.39 3.16
CA PRO A 109 -10.33 -0.48 4.22
C PRO A 109 -11.08 -0.64 5.54
N PRO A 110 -10.49 -0.21 6.68
CA PRO A 110 -11.11 -0.25 8.00
C PRO A 110 -12.33 0.71 8.11
N PRO A 111 -13.19 0.54 9.16
CA PRO A 111 -14.50 1.17 9.31
C PRO A 111 -14.48 2.73 9.32
N PRO A 112 -15.59 3.42 9.02
CA PRO A 112 -16.95 3.06 9.45
C PRO A 112 -17.91 2.76 8.29
N PHE A 113 -17.62 1.78 7.44
CA PHE A 113 -18.61 1.30 6.45
C PHE A 113 -19.83 0.66 7.12
N TYR A 114 -19.69 0.09 8.33
CA TYR A 114 -20.75 -0.69 9.00
C TYR A 114 -21.87 0.14 9.64
N PHE A 115 -21.71 1.46 9.78
CA PHE A 115 -22.67 2.27 10.57
C PHE A 115 -23.66 3.06 9.71
N ARG A 116 -23.56 2.97 8.38
CA ARG A 116 -24.44 3.72 7.47
C ARG A 116 -24.83 2.83 6.30
N GLU A 117 -26.09 2.97 5.88
CA GLU A 117 -26.62 2.26 4.72
C GLU A 117 -25.92 2.74 3.45
N ILE A 118 -25.34 1.80 2.70
CA ILE A 118 -24.67 2.05 1.42
C ILE A 118 -25.73 1.97 0.32
N LYS A 119 -25.80 3.03 -0.49
CA LYS A 119 -26.69 3.13 -1.64
C LYS A 119 -26.03 2.60 -2.90
N ASP A 120 -24.76 2.95 -3.10
CA ASP A 120 -23.96 2.55 -4.27
C ASP A 120 -22.46 2.56 -3.93
N SER A 121 -21.66 1.75 -4.62
CA SER A 121 -20.22 1.73 -4.43
C SER A 121 -19.46 1.27 -5.67
N VAL A 122 -18.33 1.92 -5.94
CA VAL A 122 -17.45 1.58 -7.07
C VAL A 122 -16.00 1.59 -6.61
N GLY A 123 -15.31 0.47 -6.78
CA GLY A 123 -13.87 0.35 -6.57
C GLY A 123 -13.13 0.33 -7.91
N ILE A 124 -11.96 0.94 -7.94
CA ILE A 124 -11.05 0.90 -9.08
C ILE A 124 -9.63 0.63 -8.61
N GLN A 125 -8.92 -0.22 -9.33
CA GLN A 125 -7.51 -0.51 -9.08
C GLN A 125 -6.66 -0.20 -10.30
N PHE A 126 -5.80 0.82 -10.16
CA PHE A 126 -4.78 1.14 -11.13
C PHE A 126 -3.54 0.32 -10.82
N MET A 127 -3.17 -0.61 -11.70
CA MET A 127 -1.92 -1.36 -11.59
C MET A 127 -0.87 -0.74 -12.51
N HIS A 128 0.20 -0.18 -11.94
CA HIS A 128 1.42 0.14 -12.67
C HIS A 128 2.54 -0.84 -12.26
N THR A 129 3.57 -0.95 -13.10
CA THR A 129 4.71 -1.85 -12.91
C THR A 129 5.35 -1.78 -11.53
N LEU A 130 5.33 -0.61 -10.89
CA LEU A 130 6.05 -0.35 -9.64
C LEU A 130 5.14 0.17 -8.50
N LYS A 131 3.88 0.49 -8.81
CA LYS A 131 2.93 1.12 -7.89
C LYS A 131 1.51 0.75 -8.30
N SER A 132 0.71 0.27 -7.38
CA SER A 132 -0.74 0.21 -7.55
C SER A 132 -1.44 1.31 -6.75
N THR A 133 -2.54 1.80 -7.27
CA THR A 133 -3.43 2.73 -6.56
C THR A 133 -4.80 2.09 -6.51
N SER A 134 -5.31 1.88 -5.30
CA SER A 134 -6.64 1.37 -5.06
C SER A 134 -7.51 2.54 -4.59
N ARG A 135 -8.65 2.75 -5.24
CA ARG A 135 -9.64 3.76 -4.85
C ARG A 135 -11.00 3.10 -4.69
N CYS A 136 -11.73 3.53 -3.69
CA CYS A 136 -13.09 3.10 -3.43
C CYS A 136 -13.97 4.31 -3.23
N TYR A 137 -15.08 4.37 -3.95
CA TYR A 137 -16.12 5.40 -3.86
C TYR A 137 -17.36 4.75 -3.26
N VAL A 138 -17.93 5.37 -2.23
CA VAL A 138 -19.16 4.90 -1.58
C VAL A 138 -20.14 6.06 -1.47
N LEU A 139 -21.33 5.85 -2.02
CA LEU A 139 -22.47 6.72 -1.87
C LEU A 139 -23.34 6.16 -0.74
N TYR A 140 -23.49 6.93 0.33
CA TYR A 140 -24.38 6.58 1.42
C TYR A 140 -25.84 6.96 1.12
N ALA A 141 -26.78 6.33 1.83
CA ALA A 141 -28.21 6.63 1.70
C ALA A 141 -28.58 8.10 2.03
N ASP A 142 -27.75 8.79 2.83
CA ASP A 142 -27.89 10.22 3.12
C ASP A 142 -27.46 11.15 1.97
N GLY A 143 -27.02 10.59 0.83
CA GLY A 143 -26.55 11.33 -0.34
C GLY A 143 -25.10 11.81 -0.24
N SER A 144 -24.39 11.48 0.85
CA SER A 144 -22.96 11.80 0.96
C SER A 144 -22.12 10.82 0.16
N LEU A 145 -21.21 11.36 -0.66
CA LEU A 145 -20.20 10.58 -1.37
C LEU A 145 -18.88 10.63 -0.60
N HIS A 146 -18.37 9.48 -0.26
CA HIS A 146 -17.09 9.30 0.41
C HIS A 146 -16.17 8.51 -0.50
N PHE A 147 -14.87 8.79 -0.43
CA PHE A 147 -13.89 7.98 -1.13
C PHE A 147 -12.67 7.70 -0.27
N TRP A 148 -12.10 6.53 -0.49
CA TRP A 148 -10.90 6.05 0.17
C TRP A 148 -9.88 5.73 -0.89
N SER A 149 -8.65 6.21 -0.71
CA SER A 149 -7.54 5.90 -1.59
C SER A 149 -6.39 5.27 -0.81
N ARG A 150 -5.69 4.32 -1.45
CA ARG A 150 -4.48 3.70 -0.92
C ARG A 150 -3.48 3.51 -2.05
N PHE A 151 -2.23 3.82 -1.75
CA PHE A 151 -1.11 3.60 -2.66
C PHE A 151 -0.36 2.35 -2.25
N ASP A 152 -0.52 1.28 -3.00
CA ASP A 152 0.17 0.02 -2.80
C ASP A 152 1.52 0.10 -3.55
N ASN A 153 2.59 0.52 -2.86
CA ASN A 153 3.92 0.54 -3.45
C ASN A 153 4.55 -0.86 -3.35
N VAL A 154 4.87 -1.49 -4.49
CA VAL A 154 5.65 -2.75 -4.49
C VAL A 154 7.03 -2.55 -3.86
N PHE A 155 7.57 -1.33 -3.98
CA PHE A 155 8.84 -0.95 -3.36
C PHE A 155 8.82 -0.94 -1.84
N SER A 156 7.69 -0.69 -1.16
CA SER A 156 7.71 -0.67 0.31
C SER A 156 8.05 -2.06 0.84
N GLY A 157 7.42 -3.12 0.32
CA GLY A 157 7.75 -4.51 0.68
C GLY A 157 9.21 -4.86 0.35
N LEU A 158 9.72 -4.39 -0.79
CA LEU A 158 11.10 -4.64 -1.22
C LEU A 158 12.11 -3.91 -0.31
N GLU A 159 11.90 -2.63 -0.02
CA GLU A 159 12.72 -1.80 0.87
C GLU A 159 12.79 -2.38 2.28
N TRP A 160 11.67 -2.87 2.80
CA TRP A 160 11.63 -3.56 4.09
C TRP A 160 12.41 -4.88 4.05
N ALA A 161 12.26 -5.68 3.00
CA ALA A 161 13.02 -6.91 2.84
C ALA A 161 14.54 -6.64 2.76
N PHE A 162 14.96 -5.62 2.00
CA PHE A 162 16.35 -5.19 1.91
C PHE A 162 16.87 -4.65 3.24
N SER A 163 16.12 -3.81 3.94
CA SER A 163 16.49 -3.26 5.25
C SER A 163 16.65 -4.37 6.28
N SER A 164 15.74 -5.34 6.30
CA SER A 164 15.78 -6.50 7.19
C SER A 164 16.99 -7.39 6.91
N LEU A 165 17.33 -7.59 5.63
CA LEU A 165 18.52 -8.34 5.22
C LEU A 165 19.82 -7.64 5.66
N ILE A 166 19.91 -6.32 5.46
CA ILE A 166 21.07 -5.52 5.90
C ILE A 166 21.23 -5.58 7.42
N ILE A 167 20.15 -5.40 8.18
CA ILE A 167 20.17 -5.52 9.65
C ILE A 167 20.63 -6.92 10.07
N GLY A 168 20.10 -7.97 9.43
CA GLY A 168 20.49 -9.35 9.69
C GLY A 168 21.98 -9.60 9.45
N LEU A 169 22.53 -9.10 8.34
CA LEU A 169 23.95 -9.20 8.01
C LEU A 169 24.84 -8.44 9.01
N LEU A 170 24.44 -7.22 9.41
CA LEU A 170 25.17 -6.42 10.41
C LEU A 170 25.21 -7.12 11.76
N LEU A 171 24.08 -7.64 12.24
CA LEU A 171 24.01 -8.39 13.50
C LEU A 171 24.88 -9.65 13.45
N CYS A 172 24.85 -10.40 12.34
CA CYS A 172 25.70 -11.56 12.15
C CYS A 172 27.20 -11.19 12.16
N GLY A 173 27.57 -10.07 11.52
CA GLY A 173 28.94 -9.55 11.53
C GLY A 173 29.43 -9.18 12.93
N LEU A 174 28.60 -8.49 13.73
CA LEU A 174 28.93 -8.09 15.10
C LEU A 174 29.07 -9.30 16.04
N ILE A 175 28.16 -10.28 15.95
CA ILE A 175 28.20 -11.50 16.77
C ILE A 175 29.38 -12.38 16.34
N GLY A 176 29.59 -12.57 15.03
CA GLY A 176 30.72 -13.34 14.51
C GLY A 176 32.07 -12.72 14.88
N GLY A 177 32.19 -11.39 14.75
CA GLY A 177 33.38 -10.63 15.12
C GLY A 177 33.70 -10.74 16.63
N SER A 178 32.71 -10.58 17.49
CA SER A 178 32.90 -10.68 18.94
C SER A 178 33.32 -12.09 19.39
N ILE A 179 32.75 -13.14 18.80
CA ILE A 179 33.18 -14.54 19.07
C ILE A 179 34.61 -14.78 18.58
N ALA A 180 34.97 -14.28 17.40
CA ALA A 180 36.32 -14.41 16.87
C ALA A 180 37.37 -13.71 17.76
N ILE A 181 37.11 -12.48 18.21
CA ILE A 181 37.96 -11.73 19.14
C ILE A 181 38.11 -12.46 20.47
N ARG A 182 37.01 -13.00 21.02
CA ARG A 182 37.06 -13.75 22.28
C ARG A 182 37.92 -15.01 22.15
N LYS A 183 37.83 -15.72 21.02
CA LYS A 183 38.59 -16.93 20.77
C LYS A 183 40.09 -16.66 20.55
N THR A 184 40.45 -15.57 19.87
CA THR A 184 41.86 -15.16 19.73
C THR A 184 42.45 -14.72 21.07
N HIS A 185 41.71 -13.96 21.89
CA HIS A 185 42.16 -13.55 23.22
C HIS A 185 42.41 -14.76 24.15
N LEU A 186 41.53 -15.76 24.14
CA LEU A 186 41.71 -17.02 24.88
C LEU A 186 42.93 -17.82 24.39
N SER A 187 43.19 -17.84 23.08
CA SER A 187 44.36 -18.53 22.54
C SER A 187 45.67 -17.85 22.93
N VAL A 188 45.71 -16.51 22.94
CA VAL A 188 46.90 -15.74 23.33
C VAL A 188 47.17 -15.89 24.83
N SER A 189 46.14 -15.82 25.67
CA SER A 189 46.30 -15.99 27.12
C SER A 189 46.79 -17.40 27.50
N ASN A 190 46.33 -18.45 26.83
CA ASN A 190 46.85 -19.80 27.03
C ASN A 190 48.32 -19.95 26.57
N LEU A 191 48.71 -19.28 25.48
CA LEU A 191 50.12 -19.25 25.04
C LEU A 191 51.03 -18.55 26.05
N PHE A 192 50.56 -17.48 26.71
CA PHE A 192 51.32 -16.82 27.78
C PHE A 192 51.48 -17.68 29.03
N ASN A 193 50.45 -18.43 29.43
CA ASN A 193 50.54 -19.34 30.57
C ASN A 193 51.49 -20.52 30.34
N LEU A 194 51.57 -21.04 29.11
CA LEU A 194 52.50 -22.11 28.75
C LEU A 194 53.96 -21.65 28.65
N ARG A 195 54.23 -20.35 28.49
CA ARG A 195 55.60 -19.81 28.39
C ARG A 195 56.23 -19.48 29.75
N ASN A 196 55.41 -19.46 30.80
CA ASN A 196 55.83 -19.20 32.19
C ASN A 196 55.94 -20.49 33.03
N LEU A 197 55.77 -21.67 32.41
CA LEU A 197 56.02 -23.00 32.96
C LEU A 197 57.30 -23.55 32.34
#